data_AF-A0A5C4XND4-F1
#
_entry.id   AF-A0A5C4XND4-F1
#
_cell.length_a   1.000
_cell.length_b   1.000
_cell.length_c   1.000
_cell.angle_alpha   90.00
_cell.angle_beta   90.00
_cell.angle_gamma   90.00
#
_symmetry.space_group_name_H-M   'P 1'
#
loop_
_entity.id
_entity.type
_entity.pdbx_description
1 polymer ?
#
loop_
_entity_poly.entity_id
_entity_poly.type
_entity_poly.pdbx_seq_one_letter_code
_entity_poly.pdbx_strand_id
1 'polypeptide(L)'
;MGVGNDLRYTPSTTFETFPFPETTAEQRSDIEKWARYVVQVRGHLLTQDPKATLTGLYNEVGHLQETPDAANPVAALVTAHARLDSAVTAAYGWEWPLAEDELLARLLALNLERAASR
;
A
#
# COMPACT_ATOMS: atom_id res chain seq x y z
N MET A 1 -8.23 -26.52 -7.28
CA MET A 1 -6.77 -26.52 -7.48
C MET A 1 -6.28 -25.14 -7.09
N GLY A 2 -6.05 -24.91 -5.78
CA GLY A 2 -5.51 -23.66 -5.27
C GLY A 2 -3.99 -23.71 -5.40
N VAL A 3 -3.43 -22.85 -6.23
CA VAL A 3 -2.00 -22.80 -6.54
C VAL A 3 -1.30 -22.08 -5.38
N GLY A 4 -0.95 -22.83 -4.33
CA GLY A 4 0.23 -22.74 -3.45
C GLY A 4 0.90 -21.41 -3.05
N ASN A 5 0.36 -20.23 -3.35
CA ASN A 5 0.94 -18.93 -3.00
C ASN A 5 -0.15 -17.95 -2.53
N ASP A 6 -1.16 -18.46 -1.81
CA ASP A 6 -2.16 -17.61 -1.17
C ASP A 6 -1.50 -16.90 0.03
N LEU A 7 -1.48 -15.56 -0.01
CA LEU A 7 -1.03 -14.73 1.10
C LEU A 7 -1.84 -15.08 2.36
N ARG A 8 -1.19 -15.75 3.32
CA ARG A 8 -1.84 -16.11 4.58
C ARG A 8 -1.69 -14.99 5.60
N TYR A 9 -2.74 -14.21 5.79
CA TYR A 9 -2.75 -13.16 6.80
C TYR A 9 -3.08 -13.74 8.18
N THR A 10 -2.12 -13.71 9.10
CA THR A 10 -2.34 -14.06 10.51
C THR A 10 -2.11 -12.81 11.36
N PRO A 11 -3.14 -12.21 11.98
CA PRO A 11 -3.03 -10.91 12.64
C PRO A 11 -1.89 -10.81 13.66
N SER A 12 -1.69 -11.86 14.47
CA SER A 12 -0.66 -11.89 15.51
C SER A 12 0.78 -11.86 14.97
N THR A 13 1.03 -12.45 13.79
CA THR A 13 2.36 -12.49 13.17
C THR A 13 2.56 -11.45 12.07
N THR A 14 1.51 -10.73 11.67
CA THR A 14 1.58 -9.74 10.59
C THR A 14 1.27 -8.34 11.09
N PHE A 15 0.13 -8.12 11.76
CA PHE A 15 -0.31 -6.78 12.16
C PHE A 15 0.25 -6.36 13.52
N GLU A 16 0.07 -7.22 14.53
CA GLU A 16 0.42 -6.90 15.92
C GLU A 16 1.93 -6.73 16.12
N THR A 17 2.71 -7.34 15.24
CA THR A 17 4.18 -7.30 15.24
C THR A 17 4.75 -6.34 14.21
N PHE A 18 3.92 -5.67 13.40
CA PHE A 18 4.39 -4.76 12.37
C PHE A 18 5.06 -3.51 12.97
N PRO A 19 6.19 -3.04 12.41
CA PRO A 19 6.90 -1.88 12.94
C PRO A 19 6.20 -0.58 12.50
N PHE A 20 5.01 -0.26 13.03
CA PHE A 20 4.33 1.00 12.70
C PHE A 20 5.11 2.23 13.17
N PRO A 21 5.18 3.32 12.37
CA PRO A 21 5.91 4.52 12.71
C PRO A 21 5.11 5.40 13.69
N GLU A 22 5.81 6.27 14.43
CA GLU A 22 5.17 7.32 15.23
C GLU A 22 4.87 8.53 14.35
N THR A 23 3.59 8.78 14.04
CA THR A 23 3.16 9.86 13.14
C THR A 23 2.86 11.16 13.90
N THR A 24 3.25 12.30 13.35
CA THR A 24 2.72 13.62 13.76
C THR A 24 1.25 13.79 13.33
N ALA A 25 0.57 14.80 13.87
CA ALA A 25 -0.80 15.13 13.46
C ALA A 25 -0.90 15.49 11.97
N GLU A 26 0.12 16.16 11.43
CA GLU A 26 0.20 16.54 10.01
C GLU A 26 0.37 15.32 9.11
N GLN A 27 1.30 14.42 9.47
CA GLN A 27 1.52 13.16 8.75
C GLN A 27 0.26 12.28 8.76
N ARG A 28 -0.42 12.19 9.91
CA ARG A 28 -1.69 11.46 10.02
C ARG A 28 -2.75 12.04 9.08
N SER A 29 -2.87 13.37 9.03
CA SER A 29 -3.84 14.04 8.16
C SER A 29 -3.55 13.78 6.67
N ASP A 30 -2.29 13.79 6.27
CA ASP A 30 -1.91 13.51 4.88
C ASP A 30 -2.16 12.04 4.50
N ILE A 31 -1.80 11.09 5.38
CA ILE A 31 -2.13 9.66 5.20
C ILE A 31 -3.65 9.48 5.09
N GLU A 32 -4.44 10.10 5.97
CA GLU A 32 -5.90 10.01 5.94
C GLU A 32 -6.50 10.57 4.64
N LYS A 33 -5.95 11.69 4.15
CA LYS A 33 -6.37 12.29 2.87
C LYS A 33 -6.18 11.31 1.71
N TRP A 34 -4.99 10.73 1.58
CA TRP A 34 -4.70 9.79 0.48
C TRP A 34 -5.41 8.45 0.65
N ALA A 35 -5.55 7.94 1.87
CA ALA A 35 -6.33 6.74 2.15
C ALA A 35 -7.81 6.91 1.75
N ARG A 36 -8.42 8.05 2.08
CA ARG A 36 -9.79 8.37 1.62
C ARG A 36 -9.86 8.47 0.10
N TYR A 37 -8.86 9.06 -0.54
CA TYR A 37 -8.82 9.17 -1.99
C TYR A 37 -8.75 7.80 -2.69
N VAL A 38 -7.94 6.86 -2.18
CA VAL A 38 -7.91 5.46 -2.66
C VAL A 38 -9.30 4.83 -2.58
N VAL A 39 -9.98 4.96 -1.43
CA VAL A 39 -11.34 4.40 -1.24
C VAL A 39 -12.33 5.03 -2.22
N GLN A 40 -12.25 6.35 -2.44
CA GLN A 40 -13.12 7.07 -3.37
C GLN A 40 -12.92 6.62 -4.81
N VAL A 41 -11.67 6.57 -5.29
CA VAL A 41 -11.34 6.16 -6.67
C VAL A 41 -11.78 4.71 -6.90
N ARG A 42 -11.45 3.81 -5.97
CA ARG A 42 -11.88 2.41 -6.02
C ARG A 42 -13.40 2.27 -6.08
N GLY A 43 -14.10 3.01 -5.23
CA GLY A 43 -15.57 3.03 -5.22
C GLY A 43 -16.14 3.50 -6.56
N HIS A 44 -15.59 4.59 -7.11
CA HIS A 44 -16.00 5.09 -8.42
C HIS A 44 -15.81 4.05 -9.53
N LEU A 45 -14.62 3.43 -9.63
CA LEU A 45 -14.33 2.40 -10.63
C LEU A 45 -15.27 1.20 -10.53
N LEU A 46 -15.59 0.75 -9.31
CA LEU A 46 -16.54 -0.35 -9.10
C LEU A 46 -17.98 0.00 -9.52
N THR A 47 -18.36 1.28 -9.49
CA THR A 47 -19.70 1.71 -9.93
C THR A 47 -19.80 1.92 -11.45
N GLN A 48 -18.68 2.13 -12.14
CA GLN A 48 -18.67 2.39 -13.58
C GLN A 48 -18.90 1.14 -14.42
N ASP A 49 -18.44 -0.02 -13.95
CA ASP A 49 -18.63 -1.29 -14.65
C ASP A 49 -19.23 -2.34 -13.70
N PRO A 50 -20.41 -2.91 -14.01
CA PRO A 50 -21.09 -3.88 -13.14
C PRO A 50 -20.37 -5.24 -13.04
N LYS A 51 -19.35 -5.50 -13.87
CA LYS A 51 -18.49 -6.68 -13.77
C LYS A 51 -17.17 -6.39 -13.05
N ALA A 52 -16.90 -5.13 -12.69
CA ALA A 52 -15.72 -4.76 -11.96
C ALA A 52 -15.70 -5.45 -10.60
N THR A 53 -14.56 -6.04 -10.28
CA THR A 53 -14.30 -6.68 -8.99
C THR A 53 -13.05 -6.08 -8.38
N LEU A 54 -12.93 -6.15 -7.06
CA LEU A 54 -11.69 -5.73 -6.39
C LEU A 54 -10.49 -6.47 -6.94
N THR A 55 -10.57 -7.80 -7.11
CA THR A 55 -9.50 -8.60 -7.69
C THR A 55 -9.12 -8.12 -9.09
N GLY A 56 -10.11 -7.86 -9.95
CA GLY A 56 -9.86 -7.33 -11.30
C GLY A 56 -9.17 -5.97 -11.29
N LEU A 57 -9.63 -5.05 -10.43
CA LEU A 57 -9.02 -3.73 -10.28
C LEU A 57 -7.57 -3.81 -9.80
N TYR A 58 -7.27 -4.64 -8.81
CA TYR A 58 -5.91 -4.76 -8.27
C TYR A 58 -4.95 -5.53 -9.19
N ASN A 59 -5.45 -6.48 -9.99
CA ASN A 59 -4.67 -7.08 -11.07
C ASN A 59 -4.27 -6.02 -12.11
N GLU A 60 -5.20 -5.14 -12.48
CA GLU A 60 -4.93 -4.05 -13.42
C GLU A 60 -3.99 -2.99 -12.84
N VAL A 61 -4.09 -2.68 -11.53
CA VAL A 61 -3.11 -1.85 -10.83
C VAL A 61 -1.70 -2.42 -10.97
N GLY A 62 -1.52 -3.72 -10.71
CA GLY A 62 -0.22 -4.39 -10.86
C GLY A 62 0.30 -4.31 -12.30
N HIS A 63 -0.55 -4.61 -13.28
CA HIS A 63 -0.18 -4.50 -14.70
C HIS A 63 0.23 -3.06 -15.08
N LEU A 64 -0.49 -2.03 -14.62
CA LEU A 64 -0.19 -0.63 -14.89
C LEU A 64 1.08 -0.12 -14.18
N GLN A 65 1.52 -0.77 -13.10
CA GLN A 65 2.81 -0.48 -12.49
C GLN A 65 3.97 -0.98 -13.36
N GLU A 66 3.81 -2.11 -14.05
CA GLU A 66 4.82 -2.66 -14.97
C GLU A 66 4.77 -1.98 -16.34
N THR A 67 3.56 -1.75 -16.86
CA THR A 67 3.30 -1.14 -18.17
C THR A 67 2.37 0.07 -18.01
N PRO A 68 2.93 1.27 -17.77
CA PRO A 68 2.13 2.47 -17.53
C PRO A 68 1.26 2.86 -18.72
N ASP A 69 -0.04 3.04 -18.47
CA ASP A 69 -0.98 3.64 -19.42
C ASP A 69 -1.83 4.69 -18.71
N ALA A 70 -1.55 5.97 -18.97
CA ALA A 70 -2.27 7.08 -18.36
C ALA A 70 -3.72 7.24 -18.88
N ALA A 71 -4.06 6.62 -20.01
CA ALA A 71 -5.43 6.63 -20.53
C ALA A 71 -6.33 5.60 -19.82
N ASN A 72 -5.75 4.63 -19.11
CA ASN A 72 -6.51 3.63 -18.39
C ASN A 72 -7.23 4.26 -17.18
N PRO A 73 -8.54 4.01 -16.99
CA PRO A 73 -9.28 4.54 -15.84
C PRO A 73 -8.70 4.10 -14.49
N VAL A 74 -8.05 2.94 -14.42
CA VAL A 74 -7.40 2.42 -13.21
C VAL A 74 -6.08 3.14 -12.89
N ALA A 75 -5.50 3.91 -13.82
CA ALA A 75 -4.26 4.67 -13.58
C ALA A 75 -4.40 5.70 -12.42
N ALA A 76 -5.61 6.22 -12.20
CA ALA A 76 -5.90 7.07 -11.06
C ALA A 76 -5.72 6.33 -9.72
N LEU A 77 -6.03 5.03 -9.67
CA LEU A 77 -5.85 4.19 -8.49
C LEU A 77 -4.36 3.93 -8.23
N VAL A 78 -3.57 3.67 -9.28
CA VAL A 78 -2.09 3.54 -9.19
C VAL A 78 -1.48 4.81 -8.59
N THR A 79 -1.90 5.97 -9.10
CA THR A 79 -1.42 7.27 -8.60
C THR A 79 -1.83 7.50 -7.15
N ALA A 80 -3.07 7.15 -6.78
CA ALA A 80 -3.55 7.27 -5.40
C ALA A 80 -2.74 6.41 -4.42
N HIS A 81 -2.41 5.17 -4.82
CA HIS A 81 -1.53 4.29 -4.05
C HIS A 81 -0.12 4.87 -3.91
N ALA A 82 0.51 5.31 -5.00
CA ALA A 82 1.85 5.91 -4.95
C ALA A 82 1.91 7.15 -4.03
N ARG A 83 0.84 7.95 -3.97
CA ARG A 83 0.74 9.10 -3.06
C ARG A 83 0.57 8.67 -1.60
N LEU A 84 -0.25 7.65 -1.35
CA LEU A 84 -0.40 7.08 -0.02
C LEU A 84 0.91 6.48 0.47
N ASP A 85 1.60 5.71 -0.37
CA ASP A 85 2.89 5.10 -0.04
C ASP A 85 3.94 6.17 0.28
N SER A 86 4.01 7.23 -0.53
CA SER A 86 4.88 8.38 -0.25
C SER A 86 4.59 9.05 1.10
N ALA A 87 3.32 9.17 1.50
CA ALA A 87 2.94 9.75 2.79
C ALA A 87 3.30 8.80 3.96
N VAL A 88 3.12 7.50 3.76
CA VAL A 88 3.49 6.48 4.75
C VAL A 88 5.00 6.40 4.93
N THR A 89 5.78 6.38 3.85
CA THR A 89 7.25 6.38 3.94
C THR A 89 7.78 7.64 4.59
N ALA A 90 7.17 8.80 4.34
CA ALA A 90 7.50 10.03 5.04
C ALA A 90 7.25 9.93 6.56
N ALA A 91 6.22 9.19 6.99
CA ALA A 91 6.00 8.90 8.41
C ALA A 91 7.08 8.00 9.03
N TYR A 92 7.69 7.12 8.23
CA TYR A 92 8.88 6.37 8.62
C TYR A 92 10.18 7.20 8.60
N GLY A 93 10.12 8.45 8.11
CA GLY A 93 11.30 9.27 7.88
C GLY A 93 12.12 8.84 6.66
N TRP A 94 11.50 8.13 5.72
CA TRP A 94 12.14 7.60 4.52
C TRP A 94 11.73 8.42 3.28
N GLU A 95 12.67 8.56 2.34
CA GLU A 95 12.40 9.15 1.03
C GLU A 95 11.67 8.15 0.13
N TRP A 96 10.81 8.63 -0.77
CA TRP A 96 10.09 7.83 -1.77
C TRP A 96 10.47 8.32 -3.18
N PRO A 97 10.64 7.43 -4.18
CA PRO A 97 10.40 5.98 -4.17
C PRO A 97 11.51 5.14 -3.53
N LEU A 98 11.14 4.00 -2.94
CA LEU A 98 12.06 2.99 -2.41
C LEU A 98 12.02 1.74 -3.28
N ALA A 99 13.18 1.12 -3.50
CA ALA A 99 13.23 -0.23 -4.04
C ALA A 99 12.66 -1.24 -3.03
N GLU A 100 12.07 -2.32 -3.53
CA GLU A 100 11.46 -3.36 -2.67
C GLU A 100 12.47 -3.95 -1.66
N ASP A 101 13.66 -4.32 -2.13
CA ASP A 101 14.72 -4.84 -1.26
C ASP A 101 15.13 -3.84 -0.16
N GLU A 102 15.15 -2.55 -0.48
CA GLU A 102 15.48 -1.50 0.48
C GLU A 102 14.38 -1.30 1.52
N LEU A 103 13.12 -1.29 1.08
CA LEU A 103 11.96 -1.24 1.97
C LEU A 103 11.96 -2.43 2.94
N LEU A 104 12.20 -3.65 2.43
CA LEU A 104 12.27 -4.87 3.23
C LEU A 104 13.42 -4.82 4.23
N ALA A 105 14.61 -4.36 3.81
CA ALA A 105 15.76 -4.23 4.70
C ALA A 105 15.50 -3.25 5.86
N ARG A 106 14.90 -2.09 5.56
CA ARG A 106 14.55 -1.08 6.58
C ARG A 106 13.48 -1.58 7.55
N LEU A 107 12.43 -2.27 7.05
CA LEU A 107 11.41 -2.87 7.91
C LEU A 107 11.96 -4.00 8.79
N LEU A 108 12.88 -4.82 8.26
CA LEU A 108 13.55 -5.85 9.03
C LEU A 108 14.38 -5.24 10.17
N ALA A 109 15.14 -4.17 9.90
CA ALA A 109 15.91 -3.47 10.92
C ALA A 109 15.01 -2.97 12.06
N LEU A 110 13.90 -2.30 11.76
CA LEU A 110 12.95 -1.84 12.78
C LEU A 110 12.36 -3.00 13.60
N ASN A 111 12.08 -4.13 12.95
CA ASN A 111 11.57 -5.32 13.65
C ASN A 111 12.60 -5.91 14.61
N LEU A 112 13.88 -5.96 14.22
CA LEU A 112 14.97 -6.43 15.08
C LEU A 112 15.19 -5.50 16.28
N GLU A 113 15.15 -4.18 16.07
CA GLU A 113 15.25 -3.18 17.14
C GLU A 113 14.11 -3.30 18.17
N ARG A 114 12.86 -3.48 17.69
CA ARG A 114 11.70 -3.73 18.56
C ARG A 114 11.81 -5.04 19.33
N ALA A 115 12.27 -6.12 18.67
CA ALA A 115 12.45 -7.41 19.32
C ALA A 115 13.53 -7.37 20.41
N ALA A 116 14.58 -6.57 20.20
CA ALA A 116 15.64 -6.36 21.20
C ALA A 116 15.23 -5.44 22.37
N SER A 117 14.18 -4.64 22.18
CA SER A 117 13.66 -3.69 23.19
C SER A 117 12.48 -4.26 24.01
N ARG A 118 12.10 -5.52 23.76
CA ARG A 118 11.09 -6.29 24.50
C ARG A 118 11.74 -7.21 25.52
#